data_AF-C1BM24-F1
#
_entry.id   AF-C1BM24-F1
#
_cell.length_a   1.000
_cell.length_b   1.000
_cell.length_c   1.000
_cell.angle_alpha   90.00
_cell.angle_beta   90.00
_cell.angle_gamma   90.00
#
_symmetry.space_group_name_H-M   'P 1'
#
loop_
_entity.id
_entity.type
_entity.pdbx_description
1 polymer ?
#
loop_
_entity_poly.entity_id
_entity_poly.type
_entity_poly.pdbx_seq_one_letter_code
_entity_poly.pdbx_strand_id
1 'polypeptide(L)'
;MRVLLLKEPREGDSGPDPYIQELASYGHTAKLIPVSSFKLMSLNTLLDKLFQPDKYGGLIFTSPRAVEAVNMCLKVEERKQEWNSHVKDKWNAKSIYVVGKTTASLVQHLGLVPLGEDTGTADVLSQFILDSMSLMYDFIRKICC
;
A
#
# COMPACT_ATOMS: atom_id res chain seq x y z
N MET A 1 4.89 -3.29 37.54
CA MET A 1 3.45 -3.34 37.17
C MET A 1 3.23 -4.42 36.11
N ARG A 2 2.02 -5.00 36.00
CA ARG A 2 1.66 -5.93 34.90
C ARG A 2 0.89 -5.18 33.81
N VAL A 3 1.29 -5.33 32.55
CA VAL A 3 0.73 -4.61 31.38
C VAL A 3 0.23 -5.63 30.35
N LEU A 4 -0.93 -5.36 29.74
CA LEU A 4 -1.43 -6.10 28.58
C LEU A 4 -1.18 -5.28 27.31
N LEU A 5 -0.52 -5.88 26.31
CA LEU A 5 -0.31 -5.26 25.00
C LEU A 5 -1.29 -5.87 23.99
N LEU A 6 -2.22 -5.07 23.49
CA LEU A 6 -3.25 -5.49 22.54
C LEU A 6 -2.88 -5.00 21.14
N LYS A 7 -1.97 -5.72 20.48
CA LYS A 7 -1.48 -5.38 19.13
C LYS A 7 -1.14 -6.63 18.35
N GLU A 8 -0.99 -6.49 17.03
CA GLU A 8 -0.38 -7.54 16.22
C GLU A 8 1.07 -7.76 16.64
N PRO A 9 1.55 -9.01 16.74
CA PRO A 9 2.96 -9.29 16.90
C PRO A 9 3.79 -8.64 15.79
N ARG A 10 5.06 -8.37 16.06
CA ARG A 10 5.98 -8.06 14.97
C ARG A 10 6.07 -9.26 14.03
N GLU A 11 6.14 -9.01 12.73
CA GLU A 11 6.40 -10.05 11.74
C GLU A 11 7.91 -10.34 11.63
N GLY A 12 8.26 -11.61 11.43
CA GLY A 12 9.64 -12.09 11.24
C GLY A 12 10.49 -12.19 12.52
N ASP A 13 11.78 -12.50 12.36
CA ASP A 13 12.78 -12.70 13.44
C ASP A 13 13.33 -11.37 14.00
N SER A 14 12.48 -10.33 14.07
CA SER A 14 12.87 -8.96 14.43
C SER A 14 13.20 -8.75 15.92
N GLY A 15 13.50 -9.82 16.65
CA GLY A 15 13.76 -9.81 18.09
C GLY A 15 12.52 -9.57 18.95
N PRO A 16 12.71 -9.31 20.26
CA PRO A 16 11.61 -9.05 21.18
C PRO A 16 10.84 -7.78 20.79
N ASP A 17 9.55 -7.74 21.16
CA ASP A 17 8.72 -6.55 20.94
C ASP A 17 9.28 -5.35 21.72
N PRO A 18 9.42 -4.14 21.12
CA PRO A 18 10.03 -2.98 21.77
C PRO A 18 9.29 -2.57 23.03
N TYR A 19 7.97 -2.69 23.06
CA TYR A 19 7.20 -2.37 24.25
C TYR A 19 7.51 -3.35 25.36
N ILE A 20 7.66 -4.64 25.05
CA ILE A 20 8.05 -5.65 26.04
C ILE A 20 9.47 -5.35 26.56
N GLN A 21 10.41 -5.07 25.67
CA GLN A 21 11.80 -4.79 26.02
C GLN A 21 11.92 -3.52 26.89
N GLU A 22 11.26 -2.44 26.49
CA GLU A 22 11.30 -1.17 27.22
C GLU A 22 10.57 -1.30 28.57
N LEU A 23 9.41 -1.95 28.63
CA LEU A 23 8.72 -2.14 29.91
C LEU A 23 9.54 -3.01 30.88
N ALA A 24 10.26 -4.01 30.36
CA ALA A 24 11.14 -4.84 31.18
C ALA A 24 12.31 -4.04 31.77
N SER A 25 12.86 -3.06 31.04
CA SER A 25 13.98 -2.22 31.52
C SER A 25 13.61 -1.38 32.75
N TYR A 26 12.33 -1.05 32.92
CA TYR A 26 11.78 -0.36 34.11
C TYR A 26 11.14 -1.31 35.14
N GLY A 27 11.42 -2.62 35.08
CA GLY A 27 10.91 -3.61 36.04
C GLY A 27 9.40 -3.87 35.92
N HIS A 28 8.84 -3.70 34.72
CA HIS A 28 7.45 -4.05 34.42
C HIS A 28 7.36 -5.35 33.62
N THR A 29 6.25 -6.07 33.79
CA THR A 29 5.98 -7.31 33.04
C THR A 29 4.88 -7.05 32.04
N ALA A 30 5.15 -7.28 30.75
CA ALA A 30 4.16 -7.12 29.69
C ALA A 30 3.77 -8.48 29.09
N LYS A 31 2.48 -8.68 28.83
CA LYS A 31 1.95 -9.83 28.08
C LYS A 31 1.25 -9.34 26.82
N LEU A 32 1.72 -9.79 25.66
CA LEU A 32 1.12 -9.47 24.37
C LEU A 32 -0.02 -10.44 24.05
N ILE A 33 -1.17 -9.88 23.68
CA ILE A 33 -2.34 -10.58 23.17
C ILE A 33 -2.62 -10.05 21.76
N PRO A 34 -2.46 -10.88 20.71
CA PRO A 34 -2.87 -10.51 19.37
C PRO A 34 -4.38 -10.32 19.31
N VAL A 35 -4.84 -9.14 18.90
CA VAL A 35 -6.28 -8.80 18.79
C VAL A 35 -6.78 -8.66 17.36
N SER A 36 -5.88 -8.76 16.39
CA SER A 36 -6.19 -8.72 14.96
C SER A 36 -5.40 -9.81 14.25
N SER A 37 -5.99 -10.36 13.19
CA SER A 37 -5.29 -11.22 12.25
C SER A 37 -5.66 -10.77 10.84
N PHE A 38 -4.70 -10.91 9.94
CA PHE A 38 -4.88 -10.54 8.54
C PHE A 38 -4.62 -11.75 7.66
N LYS A 39 -5.44 -11.89 6.61
CA LYS A 39 -5.27 -12.90 5.57
C LYS A 39 -5.49 -12.27 4.21
N LEU A 40 -4.54 -12.50 3.32
CA LEU A 40 -4.68 -12.14 1.92
C LEU A 40 -5.69 -13.04 1.22
N MET A 41 -6.61 -12.43 0.46
CA MET A 41 -7.69 -13.12 -0.25
C MET A 41 -7.69 -12.73 -1.72
N SER A 42 -8.27 -13.59 -2.56
CA SER A 42 -8.50 -13.32 -3.99
C SER A 42 -7.23 -12.97 -4.80
N LEU A 43 -6.07 -13.51 -4.42
CA LEU A 43 -4.78 -13.22 -5.06
C LEU A 43 -4.75 -13.57 -6.55
N ASN A 44 -5.45 -14.62 -6.98
CA ASN A 44 -5.56 -14.97 -8.40
C ASN A 44 -6.32 -13.89 -9.18
N THR A 45 -7.46 -13.45 -8.66
CA THR A 45 -8.25 -12.37 -9.27
C THR A 45 -7.47 -11.05 -9.29
N LEU A 46 -6.73 -10.75 -8.21
CA LEU A 46 -5.86 -9.58 -8.16
C LEU A 46 -4.78 -9.65 -9.25
N LEU A 47 -4.10 -10.80 -9.37
CA LEU A 47 -3.09 -11.04 -10.40
C LEU A 47 -3.68 -10.85 -11.80
N ASP A 48 -4.80 -11.49 -12.12
CA ASP A 48 -5.41 -11.38 -13.46
C ASP A 48 -5.75 -9.93 -13.84
N LYS A 49 -6.18 -9.13 -12.87
CA LYS A 49 -6.53 -7.71 -13.08
C LYS A 49 -5.29 -6.81 -13.18
N LEU A 50 -4.25 -7.06 -12.38
CA LEU A 50 -2.99 -6.31 -12.43
C LEU A 50 -2.31 -6.39 -13.80
N PHE A 51 -2.44 -7.53 -14.49
CA PHE A 51 -1.87 -7.75 -15.81
C PHE A 51 -2.79 -7.29 -16.95
N GLN A 52 -3.85 -6.53 -16.65
CA GLN A 52 -4.76 -5.93 -17.63
C GLN A 52 -4.90 -4.40 -17.41
N PRO A 53 -3.79 -3.64 -17.39
CA PRO A 53 -3.81 -2.19 -17.11
C PRO A 53 -4.72 -1.42 -18.08
N ASP A 54 -4.88 -1.89 -19.31
CA ASP A 54 -5.69 -1.24 -20.35
C ASP A 54 -7.19 -1.20 -20.00
N LYS A 55 -7.66 -2.02 -19.05
CA LYS A 55 -9.06 -2.03 -18.59
C LYS A 55 -9.36 -1.06 -17.44
N TYR A 56 -8.34 -0.37 -16.91
CA TYR A 56 -8.48 0.46 -15.72
C TYR A 56 -7.85 1.84 -15.95
N GLY A 57 -8.38 2.85 -15.23
CA GLY A 57 -7.87 4.23 -15.27
C GLY A 57 -6.70 4.49 -14.31
N GLY A 58 -6.43 3.58 -13.37
CA GLY A 58 -5.43 3.79 -12.33
C GLY A 58 -5.50 2.76 -11.20
N LEU A 59 -4.68 2.97 -10.16
CA LEU A 59 -4.64 2.16 -8.94
C LEU A 59 -4.84 3.05 -7.71
N ILE A 60 -5.40 2.48 -6.64
CA ILE A 60 -5.51 3.15 -5.34
C ILE A 60 -5.07 2.16 -4.26
N PHE A 61 -4.07 2.53 -3.46
CA PHE A 61 -3.60 1.75 -2.31
C PHE A 61 -3.85 2.51 -1.01
N THR A 62 -4.78 2.02 -0.19
CA THR A 62 -5.13 2.66 1.09
C THR A 62 -4.48 1.99 2.31
N SER A 63 -3.70 0.92 2.10
CA SER A 63 -3.08 0.15 3.17
C SER A 63 -1.78 -0.51 2.70
N PRO A 64 -0.73 -0.59 3.54
CA PRO A 64 0.47 -1.40 3.28
C PRO A 64 0.16 -2.85 2.89
N ARG A 65 -0.88 -3.43 3.52
CA ARG A 65 -1.33 -4.81 3.28
C ARG A 65 -1.82 -5.04 1.85
N ALA A 66 -2.36 -4.01 1.20
CA ALA A 66 -2.73 -4.10 -0.21
C ALA A 66 -1.49 -4.20 -1.10
N VAL A 67 -0.40 -3.51 -0.74
CA VAL A 67 0.88 -3.58 -1.46
C VAL A 67 1.55 -4.94 -1.24
N GLU A 68 1.47 -5.49 -0.02
CA GLU A 68 1.91 -6.85 0.29
C GLU A 68 1.18 -7.90 -0.57
N ALA A 69 -0.13 -7.73 -0.80
CA ALA A 69 -0.90 -8.58 -1.70
C ALA A 69 -0.32 -8.60 -3.12
N VAL A 70 0.00 -7.42 -3.66
CA VAL A 70 0.62 -7.28 -4.99
C VAL A 70 2.01 -7.91 -5.01
N ASN A 71 2.85 -7.65 -4.01
CA ASN A 71 4.15 -8.30 -3.87
C ASN A 71 4.01 -9.83 -3.87
N MET A 72 3.00 -10.37 -3.19
CA MET A 72 2.75 -11.80 -3.15
C MET A 72 2.34 -12.37 -4.51
N CYS A 73 1.53 -11.65 -5.28
CA CYS A 73 1.21 -12.00 -6.67
C CYS A 73 2.45 -12.00 -7.59
N LEU A 74 3.42 -11.12 -7.31
CA LEU A 74 4.66 -10.96 -8.07
C LEU A 74 5.82 -11.84 -7.56
N LYS A 75 5.57 -12.78 -6.64
CA LYS A 75 6.61 -13.72 -6.17
C LYS A 75 7.04 -14.74 -7.22
N VAL A 76 6.15 -15.08 -8.16
CA VAL A 76 6.47 -16.00 -9.25
C VAL A 76 7.37 -15.29 -10.26
N GLU A 77 8.53 -15.85 -10.55
CA GLU A 77 9.58 -15.20 -11.35
C GLU A 77 9.07 -14.75 -12.73
N GLU A 78 8.29 -15.58 -13.41
CA GLU A 78 7.67 -15.25 -14.70
C GLU A 78 6.80 -13.97 -14.61
N ARG A 79 5.97 -13.87 -13.56
CA ARG A 79 5.12 -12.69 -13.32
C ARG A 79 5.95 -11.48 -12.95
N LYS A 80 7.01 -11.66 -12.16
CA LYS A 80 7.94 -10.59 -11.80
C LYS A 80 8.67 -10.04 -13.02
N GLN A 81 9.09 -10.90 -13.94
CA GLN A 81 9.74 -10.51 -15.18
C GLN A 81 8.78 -9.76 -16.09
N GLU A 82 7.57 -10.28 -16.29
CA GLU A 82 6.52 -9.64 -17.06
C GLU A 82 6.12 -8.26 -16.47
N TRP A 83 6.05 -8.17 -15.13
CA TRP A 83 5.84 -6.92 -14.41
C TRP A 83 6.90 -5.88 -14.74
N ASN A 84 8.17 -6.27 -14.59
CA ASN A 84 9.31 -5.39 -14.77
C ASN A 84 9.57 -5.02 -16.24
N SER A 85 9.17 -5.86 -17.19
CA SER A 85 9.42 -5.64 -18.61
C SER A 85 8.48 -4.60 -19.23
N HIS A 86 7.21 -4.56 -18.80
CA HIS A 86 6.23 -3.65 -19.43
C HIS A 86 4.97 -3.33 -18.61
N VAL A 87 4.51 -4.20 -17.70
CA VAL A 87 3.23 -3.97 -17.00
C VAL A 87 3.32 -2.78 -16.04
N LYS A 88 4.43 -2.63 -15.29
CA LYS A 88 4.58 -1.49 -14.38
C LYS A 88 4.55 -0.16 -15.13
N ASP A 89 5.15 -0.11 -16.33
CA ASP A 89 5.25 1.13 -17.11
C ASP A 89 3.88 1.54 -17.66
N LYS A 90 3.06 0.56 -18.06
CA LYS A 90 1.64 0.80 -18.39
C LYS A 90 0.83 1.32 -17.20
N TRP A 91 1.13 0.90 -15.98
CA TRP A 91 0.50 1.45 -14.77
C TRP A 91 1.03 2.85 -14.46
N ASN A 92 2.33 3.12 -14.62
CA ASN A 92 2.92 4.44 -14.41
C ASN A 92 2.46 5.48 -15.44
N ALA A 93 1.96 5.05 -16.61
CA ALA A 93 1.27 5.92 -17.56
C ALA A 93 -0.15 6.33 -17.09
N LYS A 94 -0.59 5.84 -15.93
CA LYS A 94 -1.91 6.09 -15.32
C LYS A 94 -1.74 6.70 -13.93
N SER A 95 -2.85 7.12 -13.33
CA SER A 95 -2.83 7.67 -11.98
C SER A 95 -2.76 6.55 -10.93
N ILE A 96 -1.80 6.66 -10.01
CA ILE A 96 -1.62 5.72 -8.90
C ILE A 96 -1.70 6.54 -7.61
N TYR A 97 -2.73 6.28 -6.81
CA TYR A 97 -3.01 7.02 -5.59
C TYR A 97 -2.72 6.18 -4.35
N VAL A 98 -2.25 6.82 -3.28
CA VAL A 98 -1.95 6.14 -2.02
C VAL A 98 -2.41 6.97 -0.82
N VAL A 99 -2.72 6.30 0.28
CA VAL A 99 -2.90 6.96 1.59
C VAL A 99 -1.68 6.68 2.46
N GLY A 100 -0.98 7.75 2.86
CA GLY A 100 0.11 7.68 3.83
C GLY A 100 1.46 7.27 3.25
N LYS A 101 2.52 7.84 3.85
CA LYS A 101 3.92 7.68 3.42
C LYS A 101 4.42 6.24 3.48
N THR A 102 3.97 5.46 4.47
CA THR A 102 4.34 4.04 4.57
C THR A 102 3.87 3.26 3.35
N THR A 103 2.63 3.46 2.92
CA THR A 103 2.08 2.79 1.73
C THR A 103 2.77 3.30 0.47
N ALA A 104 3.02 4.61 0.37
CA ALA A 104 3.73 5.21 -0.75
C ALA A 104 5.13 4.59 -0.96
N SER A 105 5.91 4.47 0.11
CA SER A 105 7.25 3.85 0.06
C SER A 105 7.21 2.40 -0.43
N LEU A 106 6.23 1.61 0.03
CA LEU A 106 6.06 0.23 -0.45
C LEU A 106 5.65 0.17 -1.93
N VAL A 107 4.77 1.08 -2.37
CA VAL A 107 4.36 1.19 -3.78
C VAL A 107 5.55 1.60 -4.66
N GLN A 108 6.41 2.49 -4.19
CA GLN A 108 7.65 2.86 -4.88
C GLN A 108 8.59 1.66 -5.04
N HIS A 109 8.67 0.76 -4.05
CA HIS A 109 9.44 -0.48 -4.18
C HIS A 109 8.88 -1.45 -5.24
N LEU A 110 7.61 -1.31 -5.64
CA LEU A 110 7.06 -2.03 -6.81
C LEU A 110 7.49 -1.41 -8.15
N GLY A 111 8.23 -0.29 -8.13
CA GLY A 111 8.59 0.49 -9.31
C GLY A 111 7.45 1.37 -9.82
N LEU A 112 6.46 1.66 -8.98
CA LEU A 112 5.33 2.54 -9.30
C LEU A 112 5.55 3.96 -8.77
N VAL A 113 4.91 4.96 -9.38
CA VAL A 113 5.00 6.38 -8.97
C VAL A 113 3.69 6.83 -8.31
N PRO A 114 3.58 6.79 -6.97
CA PRO A 114 2.34 7.13 -6.28
C PRO A 114 2.13 8.65 -6.10
N LEU A 115 0.87 9.04 -5.93
CA LEU A 115 0.40 10.38 -5.59
C LEU A 115 -0.45 10.35 -4.31
N GLY A 116 -0.52 11.47 -3.59
CA GLY A 116 -1.44 11.62 -2.45
C GLY A 116 -0.92 11.10 -1.11
N GLU A 117 0.37 10.78 -0.97
CA GLU A 117 0.96 10.25 0.27
C GLU A 117 0.76 11.13 1.51
N ASP A 118 0.65 12.45 1.32
CA ASP A 118 0.43 13.44 2.38
C ASP A 118 -1.05 13.64 2.74
N THR A 119 -1.99 13.02 2.02
CA THR A 119 -3.44 13.18 2.29
C THR A 119 -3.86 12.59 3.63
N GLY A 120 -3.13 11.59 4.13
CA GLY A 120 -3.28 10.99 5.46
C GLY A 120 -4.55 10.16 5.69
N THR A 121 -5.65 10.44 4.97
CA THR A 121 -6.94 9.77 5.11
C THR A 121 -7.61 9.50 3.77
N ALA A 122 -8.55 8.55 3.73
CA ALA A 122 -9.30 8.24 2.53
C ALA A 122 -10.19 9.41 2.06
N ASP A 123 -10.77 10.18 2.99
CA ASP A 123 -11.64 11.31 2.65
C ASP A 123 -10.85 12.41 1.94
N VAL A 124 -9.69 12.79 2.48
CA VAL A 124 -8.82 13.80 1.84
C VAL A 124 -8.26 13.29 0.51
N LEU A 125 -7.91 12.01 0.41
CA LEU A 125 -7.47 11.43 -0.87
C LEU A 125 -8.59 11.46 -1.91
N SER A 126 -9.83 11.19 -1.53
CA SER A 126 -10.96 11.21 -2.46
C SER A 126 -11.18 12.60 -3.07
N GLN A 127 -11.05 13.65 -2.26
CA GLN A 127 -11.12 15.03 -2.75
C GLN A 127 -9.93 15.35 -3.65
N PHE A 128 -8.71 14.97 -3.24
CA PHE A 128 -7.50 15.16 -4.06
C PHE A 128 -7.61 14.52 -5.45
N ILE A 129 -8.22 13.34 -5.54
CA ILE A 129 -8.48 12.67 -6.82
C ILE A 129 -9.43 13.49 -7.69
N LEU A 130 -10.55 13.97 -7.12
CA LEU A 130 -11.53 14.78 -7.84
C LEU A 130 -10.92 16.10 -8.33
N ASP A 131 -10.14 16.78 -7.49
CA ASP A 131 -9.47 18.03 -7.83
C ASP A 131 -8.48 17.80 -8.98
N SER A 132 -7.68 16.73 -8.90
CA SER A 132 -6.73 16.35 -9.95
C SER A 132 -7.42 16.07 -11.29
N MET A 133 -8.59 15.44 -11.27
CA MET A 133 -9.39 15.19 -12.47
C MET A 133 -9.97 16.49 -13.05
N SER A 134 -10.49 17.39 -12.19
CA SER A 134 -11.06 18.66 -12.63
C SER A 134 -10.04 19.56 -13.33
N LEU A 135 -8.82 19.65 -12.77
CA LEU A 135 -7.71 20.42 -13.34
C LEU A 135 -7.29 19.91 -14.71
N MET A 136 -7.32 18.59 -14.92
CA MET A 136 -7.03 17.99 -16.22
C MET A 136 -8.10 18.35 -17.26
N TYR A 137 -9.38 18.31 -16.90
CA TYR A 137 -10.47 18.73 -17.79
C TYR A 137 -10.35 20.21 -18.19
N ASP A 138 -10.03 21.08 -17.23
CA ASP A 138 -9.84 22.51 -17.51
C ASP A 138 -8.60 22.78 -18.35
N PHE A 139 -7.52 22.03 -18.14
CA PHE A 139 -6.31 22.10 -18.97
C PHE A 139 -6.58 21.69 -20.42
N ILE A 140 -7.28 20.59 -20.64
CA ILE A 140 -7.65 20.13 -21.99
C ILE A 140 -8.55 21.16 -22.68
N ARG A 141 -9.53 21.73 -21.96
CA ARG A 141 -10.39 22.80 -22.49
C ARG A 141 -9.61 24.02 -22.94
N LYS A 142 -8.58 24.44 -22.19
CA LYS A 142 -7.73 25.60 -22.56
C LYS A 142 -6.80 25.34 -23.75
N ILE A 143 -6.50 24.09 -24.08
CA ILE A 143 -5.68 23.75 -25.25
C ILE A 143 -6.55 23.57 -26.50
N CYS A 144 -7.78 23.07 -26.34
CA CYS A 144 -8.72 22.84 -27.43
C CYS A 144 -9.55 24.06 -27.85
N CYS A 145 -9.49 25.18 -27.11
CA CYS A 145 -10.14 26.46 -27.42
C CYS A 145 -9.08 27.54 -27.65
#